data_AF-Q0CRT6-F1
#
_entry.id   AF-Q0CRT6-F1
#
_cell.length_a   1.000
_cell.length_b   1.000
_cell.length_c   1.000
_cell.angle_alpha   90.00
_cell.angle_beta   90.00
_cell.angle_gamma   90.00
#
_symmetry.space_group_name_H-M   'P 1'
#
loop_
_entity.id
_entity.type
_entity.pdbx_description
1 polymer ?
#
loop_
_entity_poly.entity_id
_entity_poly.type
_entity_poly.pdbx_seq_one_letter_code
_entity_poly.pdbx_strand_id
1 'polypeptide(L)'
;MKISSFLLLSHVIVGGKKDGSLIAYGLSQGVIAADGGRPWPSYVGQYAGARVHNYAVSGAVCSRNITPETIPATEQLFPDVDSVEIPSFFMDTNYTLPDGTRFIDLSPESTVFAIMIGGNDIGAHAFLTDSQPPGKPLPDYIDCVFEQIDRLYRGGARYFLLNKLGAMYLAPQYAMPEAGGVAASQYWPNKYSNGTAASQRMLQHVATVNAIYDLRTLLEVMYQKKYPGASFALVDLGRLVGCSA
;
A
#
# COMPACT_ATOMS: atom_id res chain seq x y z
N MET A 1 17.53 -19.26 18.71
CA MET A 1 16.52 -19.23 17.63
C MET A 1 16.82 -18.00 16.77
N LYS A 2 17.48 -18.19 15.62
CA LYS A 2 17.85 -17.10 14.72
C LYS A 2 16.64 -16.77 13.86
N ILE A 3 16.01 -15.62 14.12
CA ILE A 3 14.97 -15.07 13.25
C ILE A 3 15.69 -14.47 12.05
N SER A 4 15.85 -15.24 10.98
CA SER A 4 16.31 -14.74 9.69
C SER A 4 15.09 -14.23 8.91
N SER A 5 15.02 -12.92 8.73
CA SER A 5 14.10 -12.21 7.84
C SER A 5 12.65 -12.07 8.33
N PHE A 6 12.36 -10.95 8.99
CA PHE A 6 11.02 -10.33 8.93
C PHE A 6 11.08 -9.24 7.87
N LEU A 7 10.69 -9.56 6.64
CA LEU A 7 10.53 -8.57 5.58
C LEU A 7 9.15 -7.95 5.76
N LEU A 8 9.08 -6.71 6.26
CA LEU A 8 7.83 -5.99 6.40
C LEU A 8 7.38 -5.51 5.01
N LEU A 9 6.99 -6.43 4.14
CA LEU A 9 6.18 -6.12 2.97
C LEU A 9 4.77 -5.90 3.49
N SER A 10 4.50 -4.64 3.82
CA SER A 10 3.20 -3.95 3.72
C SER A 10 1.91 -4.79 3.70
N HIS A 11 1.29 -5.20 4.84
CA HIS A 11 0.01 -5.97 4.78
C HIS A 11 -0.87 -6.03 6.09
N VAL A 12 -1.99 -5.27 6.23
CA VAL A 12 -3.24 -5.63 7.01
C VAL A 12 -4.49 -4.87 6.51
N ILE A 13 -5.64 -5.51 6.24
CA ILE A 13 -6.96 -4.89 5.96
C ILE A 13 -8.12 -5.70 6.59
N VAL A 14 -9.29 -5.06 6.72
CA VAL A 14 -10.51 -5.46 7.44
C VAL A 14 -11.59 -5.91 6.45
N GLY A 15 -12.34 -6.95 6.81
CA GLY A 15 -13.37 -7.58 5.97
C GLY A 15 -14.73 -6.88 5.95
N GLY A 16 -15.45 -7.07 4.83
CA GLY A 16 -16.87 -6.73 4.68
C GLY A 16 -17.81 -7.80 5.25
N LYS A 17 -19.13 -7.55 5.16
CA LYS A 17 -20.20 -8.48 5.59
C LYS A 17 -20.13 -9.81 4.82
N LYS A 18 -20.77 -10.85 5.38
CA LYS A 18 -21.00 -12.15 4.73
C LYS A 18 -21.56 -11.92 3.31
N ASP A 19 -20.93 -12.51 2.29
CA ASP A 19 -21.23 -12.38 0.86
C ASP A 19 -20.79 -11.07 0.16
N GLY A 20 -19.90 -10.28 0.78
CA GLY A 20 -19.31 -9.06 0.18
C GLY A 20 -18.02 -9.27 -0.62
N SER A 21 -17.53 -8.19 -1.25
CA SER A 21 -16.27 -8.18 -2.01
C SER A 21 -15.20 -7.32 -1.35
N LEU A 22 -13.94 -7.68 -1.55
CA LEU A 22 -12.77 -6.94 -1.11
C LEU A 22 -11.88 -6.65 -2.31
N ILE A 23 -11.64 -5.37 -2.59
CA ILE A 23 -10.68 -4.94 -3.61
C ILE A 23 -9.40 -4.52 -2.90
N ALA A 24 -8.31 -5.23 -3.16
CA ALA A 24 -7.00 -4.92 -2.62
C ALA A 24 -6.10 -4.27 -3.67
N TYR A 25 -5.56 -3.11 -3.32
CA TYR A 25 -4.46 -2.43 -4.00
C TYR A 25 -3.25 -2.50 -3.04
N GLY A 26 -2.24 -3.31 -3.39
CA GLY A 26 -1.27 -3.99 -2.50
C GLY A 26 -1.39 -5.55 -2.48
N LEU A 27 -0.31 -6.25 -2.90
CA LEU A 27 -0.11 -7.64 -3.46
C LEU A 27 -1.30 -8.55 -3.83
N SER A 28 -1.17 -9.25 -4.99
CA SER A 28 -2.11 -10.13 -5.73
C SER A 28 -2.73 -11.34 -4.98
N GLN A 29 -3.94 -11.76 -5.40
CA GLN A 29 -4.69 -12.92 -4.90
C GLN A 29 -4.17 -14.22 -5.54
N GLY A 30 -3.97 -15.27 -4.73
CA GLY A 30 -3.47 -16.56 -5.21
C GLY A 30 -1.95 -16.65 -5.35
N VAL A 31 -1.24 -15.55 -5.07
CA VAL A 31 0.22 -15.49 -5.13
C VAL A 31 0.76 -15.66 -3.72
N ILE A 32 1.81 -16.48 -3.63
CA ILE A 32 2.68 -16.55 -2.46
C ILE A 32 3.18 -15.12 -2.24
N ALA A 33 2.95 -14.52 -1.06
CA ALA A 33 3.49 -13.23 -0.72
C ALA A 33 5.00 -13.22 -1.03
N ALA A 34 5.60 -12.06 -1.33
CA ALA A 34 7.00 -12.03 -1.77
C ALA A 34 8.00 -12.60 -0.74
N ASP A 35 7.56 -12.86 0.50
CA ASP A 35 8.27 -13.56 1.56
C ASP A 35 8.05 -15.09 1.60
N GLY A 36 7.29 -15.68 0.67
CA GLY A 36 6.94 -17.10 0.70
C GLY A 36 5.62 -17.41 1.42
N GLY A 37 4.95 -16.40 2.00
CA GLY A 37 3.79 -16.56 2.86
C GLY A 37 2.43 -16.42 2.16
N ARG A 38 1.37 -16.36 2.97
CA ARG A 38 0.01 -16.04 2.50
C ARG A 38 -0.27 -14.56 2.80
N PRO A 39 -0.60 -13.73 1.81
CA PRO A 39 -0.86 -12.32 2.05
C PRO A 39 -2.17 -12.15 2.85
N TRP A 40 -2.22 -11.11 3.69
CA TRP A 40 -3.38 -10.82 4.55
C TRP A 40 -4.75 -10.70 3.83
N PRO A 41 -4.89 -10.24 2.55
CA PRO A 41 -6.21 -10.18 1.92
C PRO A 41 -6.80 -11.58 1.76
N SER A 42 -5.95 -12.60 1.59
CA SER A 42 -6.41 -13.98 1.52
C SER A 42 -6.96 -14.45 2.87
N TYR A 43 -6.37 -14.03 4.00
CA TYR A 43 -6.93 -14.31 5.32
C TYR A 43 -8.28 -13.63 5.51
N VAL A 44 -8.47 -12.40 5.05
CA VAL A 44 -9.78 -11.75 5.11
C VAL A 44 -10.82 -12.44 4.24
N GLY A 45 -10.48 -12.79 2.99
CA GLY A 45 -11.39 -13.56 2.15
C GLY A 45 -11.84 -14.87 2.83
N GLN A 46 -10.90 -15.56 3.49
CA GLN A 46 -11.20 -16.78 4.24
C GLN A 46 -12.09 -16.52 5.46
N TYR A 47 -11.74 -15.56 6.33
CA TYR A 47 -12.43 -15.35 7.60
C TYR A 47 -13.76 -14.61 7.46
N ALA A 48 -13.90 -13.72 6.47
CA ALA A 48 -15.13 -12.98 6.20
C ALA A 48 -16.06 -13.70 5.21
N GLY A 49 -15.57 -14.71 4.50
CA GLY A 49 -16.29 -15.31 3.37
C GLY A 49 -16.42 -14.36 2.18
N ALA A 50 -15.52 -13.38 2.06
CA ALA A 50 -15.57 -12.36 1.02
C ALA A 50 -14.81 -12.82 -0.24
N ARG A 51 -15.32 -12.44 -1.42
CA ARG A 51 -14.57 -12.58 -2.66
C ARG A 51 -13.52 -11.49 -2.72
N VAL A 52 -12.28 -11.83 -3.05
CA VAL A 52 -11.21 -10.84 -3.13
C VAL A 52 -10.77 -10.67 -4.58
N HIS A 53 -10.76 -9.42 -5.02
CA HIS A 53 -10.24 -9.01 -6.31
C HIS A 53 -8.98 -8.21 -6.08
N ASN A 54 -7.96 -8.45 -6.89
CA ASN A 54 -6.65 -7.94 -6.59
C ASN A 54 -6.00 -7.32 -7.79
N TYR A 55 -5.72 -6.03 -7.65
CA TYR A 55 -5.10 -5.20 -8.68
C TYR A 55 -3.65 -4.88 -8.37
N ALA A 56 -3.16 -5.41 -7.26
CA ALA A 56 -1.91 -5.00 -6.72
C ALA A 56 -0.69 -5.60 -7.37
N VAL A 57 0.36 -4.79 -7.46
CA VAL A 57 1.65 -5.23 -7.97
C VAL A 57 2.76 -5.06 -6.92
N SER A 58 3.56 -6.11 -6.72
CA SER A 58 4.75 -6.04 -5.87
C SER A 58 5.74 -5.05 -6.46
N GLY A 59 6.25 -4.13 -5.65
CA GLY A 59 7.15 -3.06 -6.13
C GLY A 59 6.40 -1.84 -6.70
N ALA A 60 5.07 -1.87 -6.76
CA ALA A 60 4.28 -0.71 -7.17
C ALA A 60 4.51 0.49 -6.24
N VAL A 61 4.54 1.66 -6.85
CA VAL A 61 4.45 2.96 -6.19
C VAL A 61 3.06 3.55 -6.44
N CYS A 62 2.70 4.64 -5.75
CA CYS A 62 1.42 5.29 -6.04
C CYS A 62 1.37 5.82 -7.48
N SER A 63 2.42 6.56 -7.87
CA SER A 63 2.57 7.06 -9.24
C SER A 63 4.03 7.02 -9.66
N ARG A 64 4.29 6.44 -10.82
CA ARG A 64 5.61 6.41 -11.46
C ARG A 64 6.09 7.81 -11.88
N ASN A 65 5.21 8.80 -11.92
CA ASN A 65 5.58 10.20 -12.14
C ASN A 65 6.15 10.89 -10.89
N ILE A 66 6.02 10.26 -9.72
CA ILE A 66 6.46 10.80 -8.43
C ILE A 66 7.68 10.02 -7.93
N THR A 67 7.62 8.69 -7.95
CA THR A 67 8.73 7.82 -7.54
C THR A 67 8.87 6.68 -8.55
N PRO A 68 9.47 6.90 -9.73
CA PRO A 68 9.63 5.86 -10.73
C PRO A 68 10.52 4.73 -10.21
N GLU A 69 9.97 3.52 -10.16
CA GLU A 69 10.71 2.30 -9.76
C GLU A 69 10.75 1.35 -10.96
N THR A 70 11.93 0.78 -11.25
CA THR A 70 12.14 -0.14 -12.37
C THR A 70 12.28 -1.58 -11.90
N ILE A 71 11.78 -2.51 -12.70
CA ILE A 71 11.94 -3.95 -12.53
C ILE A 71 13.37 -4.31 -12.96
N PRO A 72 14.25 -4.79 -12.06
CA PRO A 72 15.66 -5.02 -12.40
C PRO A 72 15.89 -6.00 -13.56
N ALA A 73 14.98 -6.95 -13.75
CA ALA A 73 15.10 -7.98 -14.79
C ALA A 73 14.71 -7.49 -16.19
N THR A 74 13.89 -6.43 -16.31
CA THR A 74 13.33 -5.99 -17.60
C THR A 74 13.57 -4.52 -17.90
N GLU A 75 14.08 -3.75 -16.93
CA GLU A 75 14.25 -2.30 -16.99
C GLU A 75 12.95 -1.51 -17.25
N GLN A 76 11.81 -2.18 -17.17
CA GLN A 76 10.49 -1.56 -17.29
C GLN A 76 10.05 -0.98 -15.94
N LEU A 77 9.24 0.07 -15.98
CA LEU A 77 8.62 0.60 -14.76
C LEU A 77 7.65 -0.41 -14.16
N PHE A 78 7.63 -0.53 -12.83
CA PHE A 78 6.56 -1.25 -12.17
C PHE A 78 5.21 -0.62 -12.53
N PRO A 79 4.18 -1.45 -12.79
CA PRO A 79 2.79 -0.98 -12.78
C PRO A 79 2.50 -0.23 -11.48
N ASP A 80 2.07 1.02 -11.60
CA ASP A 80 1.73 1.90 -10.47
C ASP A 80 0.21 1.96 -10.24
N VAL A 81 -0.18 2.44 -9.07
CA VAL A 81 -1.60 2.53 -8.69
C VAL A 81 -2.37 3.47 -9.63
N ASP A 82 -1.80 4.65 -9.89
CA ASP A 82 -2.43 5.73 -10.63
C ASP A 82 -2.74 5.36 -12.09
N SER A 83 -1.77 4.80 -12.81
CA SER A 83 -1.91 4.61 -14.26
C SER A 83 -2.13 3.16 -14.69
N VAL A 84 -2.03 2.18 -13.76
CA VAL A 84 -2.34 0.78 -14.07
C VAL A 84 -3.40 0.19 -13.14
N GLU A 85 -3.15 0.09 -11.84
CA GLU A 85 -4.01 -0.71 -10.95
C GLU A 85 -5.46 -0.20 -10.91
N ILE A 86 -5.66 1.12 -10.71
CA ILE A 86 -6.98 1.75 -10.66
C ILE A 86 -7.66 1.78 -12.04
N PRO A 87 -6.97 2.16 -13.14
CA PRO A 87 -7.52 2.02 -14.49
C PRO A 87 -7.96 0.60 -14.84
N SER A 88 -7.14 -0.42 -14.55
CA SER A 88 -7.47 -1.83 -14.82
C SER A 88 -8.72 -2.26 -14.06
N PHE A 89 -8.87 -1.86 -12.80
CA PHE A 89 -10.10 -2.07 -12.05
C PHE A 89 -11.33 -1.50 -12.76
N PHE A 90 -11.26 -0.23 -13.20
CA PHE A 90 -12.39 0.37 -13.90
C PHE A 90 -12.70 -0.31 -15.22
N MET A 91 -11.67 -0.72 -15.98
CA MET A 91 -11.86 -1.51 -17.20
C MET A 91 -12.62 -2.81 -16.92
N ASP A 92 -12.20 -3.55 -15.90
CA ASP A 92 -12.82 -4.83 -15.53
C ASP A 92 -14.27 -4.68 -15.03
N THR A 93 -14.56 -3.64 -14.24
CA THR A 93 -15.94 -3.38 -13.77
C THR A 93 -16.90 -2.89 -14.85
N ASN A 94 -16.35 -2.34 -15.94
CA ASN A 94 -17.12 -1.89 -17.10
C ASN A 94 -17.18 -2.94 -18.21
N TYR A 95 -16.41 -4.03 -18.10
CA TYR A 95 -16.37 -5.08 -19.10
C TYR A 95 -17.52 -6.08 -18.90
N THR A 96 -18.21 -6.37 -20.01
CA THR A 96 -19.26 -7.38 -20.08
C THR A 96 -18.79 -8.50 -20.99
N LEU A 97 -18.90 -9.73 -20.50
CA LEU A 97 -18.57 -10.94 -21.23
C LEU A 97 -19.53 -11.13 -22.43
N PRO A 98 -19.16 -11.93 -23.45
CA PRO A 98 -20.02 -12.16 -24.61
C PRO A 98 -21.41 -12.73 -24.30
N ASP A 99 -21.57 -13.38 -23.14
CA ASP A 99 -22.84 -13.92 -22.66
C ASP A 99 -23.73 -12.88 -21.94
N GLY A 100 -23.28 -11.63 -21.86
CA GLY A 100 -24.01 -10.53 -21.21
C GLY A 100 -23.74 -10.40 -19.71
N THR A 101 -22.95 -11.28 -19.09
CA THR A 101 -22.59 -11.18 -17.67
C THR A 101 -21.47 -10.15 -17.45
N ARG A 102 -21.50 -9.43 -16.33
CA ARG A 102 -20.40 -8.50 -15.98
C ARG A 102 -19.18 -9.32 -15.59
N PHE A 103 -18.00 -8.94 -16.07
CA PHE A 103 -16.75 -9.60 -15.72
C PHE A 103 -16.47 -9.51 -14.21
N ILE A 104 -16.74 -8.33 -13.65
CA ILE A 104 -16.76 -8.10 -12.21
C ILE A 104 -18.11 -7.45 -11.86
N ASP A 105 -18.87 -8.13 -11.00
CA ASP A 105 -20.10 -7.60 -10.43
C ASP A 105 -19.89 -7.28 -8.94
N LEU A 106 -19.96 -6.00 -8.61
CA LEU A 106 -19.70 -5.48 -7.26
C LEU A 106 -20.90 -4.69 -6.79
N SER A 107 -21.33 -4.95 -5.56
CA SER A 107 -22.27 -4.10 -4.85
C SER A 107 -21.49 -3.02 -4.07
N PRO A 108 -21.72 -1.72 -4.35
CA PRO A 108 -21.16 -0.63 -3.56
C PRO A 108 -21.44 -0.74 -2.06
N GLU A 109 -22.56 -1.38 -1.69
CA GLU A 109 -23.04 -1.55 -0.32
C GLU A 109 -22.28 -2.64 0.47
N SER A 110 -21.60 -3.55 -0.22
CA SER A 110 -20.88 -4.68 0.37
C SER A 110 -19.43 -4.81 -0.08
N THR A 111 -18.90 -3.82 -0.83
CA THR A 111 -17.51 -3.83 -1.32
C THR A 111 -16.61 -2.91 -0.51
N VAL A 112 -15.52 -3.46 0.03
CA VAL A 112 -14.45 -2.70 0.70
C VAL A 112 -13.28 -2.48 -0.25
N PHE A 113 -12.84 -1.23 -0.37
CA PHE A 113 -11.72 -0.78 -1.19
C PHE A 113 -10.54 -0.48 -0.28
N ALA A 114 -9.49 -1.25 -0.43
CA ALA A 114 -8.43 -1.26 0.55
C ALA A 114 -7.10 -0.91 -0.11
N ILE A 115 -6.50 0.19 0.36
CA ILE A 115 -5.31 0.80 -0.22
C ILE A 115 -4.17 0.65 0.77
N MET A 116 -3.11 0.00 0.30
CA MET A 116 -1.86 -0.13 1.02
C MET A 116 -0.67 0.16 0.10
N ILE A 117 -0.19 1.39 0.16
CA ILE A 117 0.86 1.90 -0.72
C ILE A 117 1.74 2.91 0.03
N GLY A 118 2.94 3.19 -0.49
CA GLY A 118 3.88 4.15 0.07
C GLY A 118 5.19 3.53 0.53
N GLY A 119 5.25 2.21 0.78
CA GLY A 119 6.50 1.56 1.21
C GLY A 119 7.61 1.63 0.17
N ASN A 120 7.26 1.43 -1.11
CA ASN A 120 8.21 1.58 -2.21
C ASN A 120 8.48 3.06 -2.50
N ASP A 121 7.47 3.93 -2.37
CA ASP A 121 7.60 5.38 -2.57
C ASP A 121 8.59 6.00 -1.56
N ILE A 122 8.55 5.58 -0.29
CA ILE A 122 9.47 6.11 0.74
C ILE A 122 10.74 5.28 0.92
N GLY A 123 10.88 4.20 0.13
CA GLY A 123 11.92 3.20 0.26
C GLY A 123 13.25 3.58 -0.39
N ALA A 124 14.17 2.62 -0.38
CA ALA A 124 15.38 2.69 -1.21
C ALA A 124 14.99 2.84 -2.69
N HIS A 125 15.80 3.58 -3.45
CA HIS A 125 15.54 3.94 -4.85
C HIS A 125 14.38 4.93 -5.06
N ALA A 126 13.84 5.49 -3.97
CA ALA A 126 12.84 6.55 -4.00
C ALA A 126 13.18 7.65 -2.97
N PHE A 127 12.22 8.11 -2.13
CA PHE A 127 12.46 9.25 -1.22
C PHE A 127 13.57 9.02 -0.19
N LEU A 128 13.85 7.77 0.22
CA LEU A 128 14.93 7.50 1.16
C LEU A 128 16.30 7.87 0.57
N THR A 129 16.44 7.71 -0.75
CA THR A 129 17.69 7.89 -1.48
C THR A 129 17.70 9.10 -2.41
N ASP A 130 16.74 10.02 -2.24
CA ASP A 130 16.61 11.22 -3.08
C ASP A 130 16.54 10.89 -4.59
N SER A 131 15.90 9.77 -4.92
CA SER A 131 15.86 9.24 -6.29
C SER A 131 14.59 9.61 -7.06
N GLN A 132 13.65 10.30 -6.41
CA GLN A 132 12.49 10.91 -7.05
C GLN A 132 12.90 12.00 -8.07
N PRO A 133 12.07 12.33 -9.08
CA PRO A 133 12.33 13.44 -9.99
C PRO A 133 12.50 14.78 -9.24
N PRO A 134 13.33 15.71 -9.76
CA PRO A 134 13.50 17.02 -9.16
C PRO A 134 12.18 17.76 -8.94
N GLY A 135 12.02 18.38 -7.77
CA GLY A 135 10.82 19.13 -7.43
C GLY A 135 9.64 18.28 -6.95
N LYS A 136 9.83 16.97 -6.74
CA LYS A 136 8.84 16.09 -6.10
C LYS A 136 9.10 15.98 -4.60
N PRO A 137 8.32 16.62 -3.73
CA PRO A 137 8.41 16.42 -2.30
C PRO A 137 7.57 15.21 -1.85
N LEU A 138 7.84 14.73 -0.63
CA LEU A 138 7.13 13.60 -0.02
C LEU A 138 5.58 13.73 -0.07
N PRO A 139 4.97 14.92 0.15
CA PRO A 139 3.52 15.06 0.07
C PRO A 139 2.91 14.74 -1.30
N ASP A 140 3.65 14.83 -2.40
CA ASP A 140 3.11 14.52 -3.74
C ASP A 140 2.60 13.08 -3.80
N TYR A 141 3.31 12.12 -3.19
CA TYR A 141 2.86 10.73 -3.19
C TYR A 141 1.59 10.57 -2.33
N ILE A 142 1.48 11.32 -1.24
CA ILE A 142 0.28 11.34 -0.39
C ILE A 142 -0.89 11.90 -1.18
N ASP A 143 -0.69 12.99 -1.95
CA ASP A 143 -1.70 13.53 -2.85
C ASP A 143 -2.18 12.48 -3.85
N CYS A 144 -1.25 11.74 -4.47
CA CYS A 144 -1.62 10.63 -5.35
C CYS A 144 -2.54 9.62 -4.65
N VAL A 145 -2.28 9.23 -3.39
CA VAL A 145 -3.13 8.27 -2.66
C VAL A 145 -4.56 8.81 -2.49
N PHE A 146 -4.71 10.07 -2.08
CA PHE A 146 -6.02 10.69 -1.91
C PHE A 146 -6.74 10.95 -3.25
N GLU A 147 -6.00 11.22 -4.33
CA GLU A 147 -6.56 11.28 -5.68
C GLU A 147 -7.12 9.92 -6.13
N GLN A 148 -6.48 8.80 -5.76
CA GLN A 148 -7.02 7.47 -6.05
C GLN A 148 -8.29 7.18 -5.23
N ILE A 149 -8.34 7.61 -3.97
CA ILE A 149 -9.58 7.57 -3.16
C ILE A 149 -10.68 8.39 -3.85
N ASP A 150 -10.38 9.60 -4.34
CA ASP A 150 -11.32 10.45 -5.07
C ASP A 150 -11.83 9.79 -6.35
N ARG A 151 -10.96 9.09 -7.09
CA ARG A 151 -11.35 8.34 -8.30
C ARG A 151 -12.27 7.18 -7.97
N LEU A 152 -11.92 6.36 -6.98
CA LEU A 152 -12.75 5.23 -6.54
C LEU A 152 -14.11 5.70 -6.01
N TYR A 153 -14.14 6.76 -5.21
CA TYR A 153 -15.37 7.31 -4.67
C TYR A 153 -16.32 7.80 -5.77
N ARG A 154 -15.78 8.54 -6.77
CA ARG A 154 -16.53 8.94 -7.98
C ARG A 154 -17.02 7.74 -8.78
N GLY A 155 -16.26 6.65 -8.79
CA GLY A 155 -16.63 5.36 -9.36
C GLY A 155 -17.66 4.56 -8.56
N GLY A 156 -18.14 5.08 -7.43
CA GLY A 156 -19.18 4.45 -6.60
C GLY A 156 -18.68 3.75 -5.34
N ALA A 157 -17.38 3.72 -5.07
CA ALA A 157 -16.85 3.13 -3.83
C ALA A 157 -17.37 3.86 -2.58
N ARG A 158 -17.74 3.10 -1.54
CA ARG A 158 -18.29 3.66 -0.28
C ARG A 158 -17.62 3.15 0.99
N TYR A 159 -16.89 2.05 0.96
CA TYR A 159 -16.16 1.56 2.14
C TYR A 159 -14.68 1.54 1.83
N PHE A 160 -13.92 2.41 2.50
CA PHE A 160 -12.50 2.55 2.31
C PHE A 160 -11.73 2.05 3.51
N LEU A 161 -10.64 1.36 3.23
CA LEU A 161 -9.62 1.07 4.22
C LEU A 161 -8.28 1.59 3.74
N LEU A 162 -7.74 2.56 4.46
CA LEU A 162 -6.42 3.11 4.19
C LEU A 162 -5.45 2.58 5.24
N ASN A 163 -4.34 1.99 4.80
CA ASN A 163 -3.25 1.62 5.69
C ASN A 163 -2.29 2.78 5.90
N LYS A 164 -1.99 3.05 7.17
CA LYS A 164 -0.76 3.76 7.51
C LYS A 164 0.45 2.89 7.21
N LEU A 165 1.60 3.53 7.02
CA LEU A 165 2.85 2.80 6.85
C LEU A 165 3.19 2.03 8.13
N GLY A 166 3.67 0.79 7.95
CA GLY A 166 4.19 -0.01 9.04
C GLY A 166 5.51 0.55 9.58
N ALA A 167 6.00 -0.07 10.66
CA ALA A 167 7.28 0.29 11.27
C ALA A 167 8.48 -0.17 10.42
N MET A 168 8.60 0.34 9.19
CA MET A 168 9.63 -0.05 8.24
C MET A 168 11.05 0.20 8.77
N TYR A 169 11.23 1.21 9.62
CA TYR A 169 12.51 1.48 10.30
C TYR A 169 13.00 0.34 11.20
N LEU A 170 12.13 -0.62 11.55
CA LEU A 170 12.49 -1.86 12.27
C LEU A 170 12.78 -3.04 11.34
N ALA A 171 12.50 -2.94 10.04
CA ALA A 171 12.78 -4.03 9.11
C ALA A 171 14.30 -4.17 8.91
N PRO A 172 14.85 -5.39 8.73
CA PRO A 172 16.29 -5.61 8.60
C PRO A 172 16.97 -4.73 7.53
N GLN A 173 16.26 -4.40 6.45
CA GLN A 173 16.78 -3.50 5.41
C GLN A 173 17.11 -2.10 5.94
N TYR A 174 16.34 -1.57 6.90
CA TYR A 174 16.44 -0.19 7.38
C TYR A 174 16.91 -0.07 8.84
N ALA A 175 16.79 -1.12 9.63
CA ALA A 175 17.20 -1.14 11.02
C ALA A 175 18.73 -1.00 11.20
N MET A 176 19.12 -0.61 12.40
CA MET A 176 20.51 -0.63 12.86
C MET A 176 21.00 -2.06 13.08
N PRO A 177 22.32 -2.35 12.93
CA PRO A 177 22.86 -3.70 13.14
C PRO A 177 22.48 -4.32 14.49
N GLU A 178 22.46 -3.53 15.55
CA GLU A 178 22.12 -3.96 16.91
C GLU A 178 20.64 -4.38 17.04
N ALA A 179 19.78 -3.92 16.12
CA ALA A 179 18.37 -4.25 16.02
C ALA A 179 18.06 -5.28 14.91
N GLY A 180 19.06 -6.02 14.43
CA GLY A 180 18.89 -7.01 13.36
C GLY A 180 18.97 -6.43 11.95
N GLY A 181 19.46 -5.20 11.82
CA GLY A 181 19.73 -4.57 10.54
C GLY A 181 20.84 -5.28 9.74
N VAL A 182 20.67 -5.37 8.43
CA VAL A 182 21.67 -5.91 7.51
C VAL A 182 22.47 -4.79 6.84
N ALA A 183 23.73 -5.09 6.49
CA ALA A 183 24.61 -4.16 5.80
C ALA A 183 24.14 -3.85 4.36
N ALA A 184 23.47 -4.81 3.72
CA ALA A 184 22.82 -4.68 2.42
C ALA A 184 21.73 -5.75 2.30
N SER A 185 20.73 -5.52 1.45
CA SER A 185 19.71 -6.51 1.09
C SER A 185 19.67 -6.70 -0.42
N GLN A 186 18.95 -7.72 -0.91
CA GLN A 186 18.71 -7.89 -2.34
C GLN A 186 17.94 -6.71 -2.98
N TYR A 187 17.22 -5.92 -2.17
CA TYR A 187 16.45 -4.75 -2.61
C TYR A 187 17.18 -3.42 -2.39
N TRP A 188 18.28 -3.43 -1.64
CA TRP A 188 19.14 -2.26 -1.45
C TRP A 188 20.60 -2.71 -1.32
N PRO A 189 21.20 -3.18 -2.44
CA PRO A 189 22.54 -3.77 -2.44
C PRO A 189 23.63 -2.74 -2.11
N ASN A 190 23.38 -1.47 -2.43
CA ASN A 190 24.25 -0.32 -2.19
C ASN A 190 23.77 0.53 -1.01
N LYS A 191 23.30 -0.11 0.07
CA LYS A 191 22.88 0.60 1.30
C LYS A 191 23.98 1.51 1.82
N TYR A 192 23.58 2.68 2.32
CA TYR A 192 24.50 3.69 2.85
C TYR A 192 25.47 3.10 3.88
N SER A 193 26.73 3.54 3.80
CA SER A 193 27.70 3.27 4.86
C SER A 193 27.25 3.82 6.21
N ASN A 194 26.52 4.95 6.21
CA ASN A 194 25.89 5.51 7.39
C ASN A 194 24.51 4.88 7.66
N GLY A 195 24.49 3.75 8.35
CA GLY A 195 23.27 3.04 8.76
C GLY A 195 22.35 3.87 9.65
N THR A 196 22.90 4.70 10.54
CA THR A 196 22.13 5.59 11.42
C THR A 196 21.31 6.58 10.62
N ALA A 197 21.91 7.24 9.63
CA ALA A 197 21.20 8.19 8.77
C ALA A 197 20.06 7.51 7.99
N ALA A 198 20.31 6.31 7.44
CA ALA A 198 19.28 5.53 6.74
C ALA A 198 18.09 5.19 7.66
N SER A 199 18.39 4.65 8.84
CA SER A 199 17.37 4.23 9.81
C SER A 199 16.54 5.40 10.31
N GLN A 200 17.19 6.50 10.69
CA GLN A 200 16.51 7.71 11.17
C GLN A 200 15.69 8.37 10.05
N ARG A 201 16.18 8.41 8.82
CA ARG A 201 15.42 8.96 7.69
C ARG A 201 14.16 8.14 7.41
N MET A 202 14.25 6.81 7.44
CA MET A 202 13.08 5.93 7.30
C MET A 202 12.08 6.16 8.46
N LEU A 203 12.55 6.28 9.70
CA LEU A 203 11.71 6.63 10.85
C LEU A 203 10.97 7.96 10.62
N GLN A 204 11.69 9.01 10.18
CA GLN A 204 11.11 10.32 9.91
C GLN A 204 10.08 10.29 8.77
N HIS A 205 10.35 9.57 7.68
CA HIS A 205 9.39 9.41 6.59
C HIS A 205 8.12 8.69 7.05
N VAL A 206 8.25 7.55 7.74
CA VAL A 206 7.10 6.82 8.30
C VAL A 206 6.28 7.69 9.26
N ALA A 207 6.94 8.36 10.21
CA ALA A 207 6.27 9.21 11.18
C ALA A 207 5.53 10.38 10.51
N THR A 208 6.18 11.04 9.55
CA THR A 208 5.61 12.17 8.81
C THR A 208 4.39 11.76 8.00
N VAL A 209 4.52 10.68 7.21
CA VAL A 209 3.41 10.15 6.41
C VAL A 209 2.23 9.78 7.30
N ASN A 210 2.47 9.02 8.37
CA ASN A 210 1.41 8.52 9.22
C ASN A 210 0.67 9.67 9.92
N ALA A 211 1.38 10.71 10.35
CA ALA A 211 0.78 11.92 10.89
C ALA A 211 -0.07 12.66 9.85
N ILE A 212 0.38 12.73 8.59
CA ILE A 212 -0.39 13.34 7.50
C ILE A 212 -1.64 12.51 7.19
N TYR A 213 -1.57 11.18 7.17
CA TYR A 213 -2.75 10.33 6.98
C TYR A 213 -3.76 10.55 8.12
N ASP A 214 -3.32 10.56 9.38
CA ASP A 214 -4.20 10.82 10.52
C ASP A 214 -4.92 12.18 10.39
N LEU A 215 -4.18 13.25 10.08
CA LEU A 215 -4.73 14.60 9.96
C LEU A 215 -5.61 14.79 8.72
N ARG A 216 -5.14 14.33 7.56
CA ARG A 216 -5.83 14.54 6.28
C ARG A 216 -7.08 13.69 6.17
N THR A 217 -7.06 12.44 6.64
CA THR A 217 -8.27 11.61 6.68
C THR A 217 -9.30 12.24 7.62
N LEU A 218 -8.91 12.72 8.80
CA LEU A 218 -9.83 13.44 9.70
C LEU A 218 -10.42 14.69 9.04
N LEU A 219 -9.57 15.50 8.40
CA LEU A 219 -9.99 16.74 7.74
C LEU A 219 -10.95 16.47 6.58
N GLU A 220 -10.57 15.63 5.62
CA GLU A 220 -11.34 15.41 4.39
C GLU A 220 -12.63 14.62 4.66
N VAL A 221 -12.57 13.58 5.50
CA VAL A 221 -13.72 12.69 5.76
C VAL A 221 -14.69 13.31 6.77
N MET A 222 -14.20 13.76 7.93
CA MET A 222 -15.08 14.15 9.04
C MET A 222 -15.45 15.63 9.00
N TYR A 223 -14.47 16.51 8.79
CA TYR A 223 -14.69 17.96 8.87
C TYR A 223 -15.26 18.53 7.57
N GLN A 224 -14.58 18.27 6.44
CA GLN A 224 -15.02 18.74 5.13
C GLN A 224 -16.17 17.92 4.56
N LYS A 225 -16.40 16.70 5.08
CA LYS A 225 -17.42 15.77 4.59
C LYS A 225 -17.32 15.53 3.08
N LYS A 226 -16.09 15.42 2.57
CA LYS A 226 -15.77 15.29 1.14
C LYS A 226 -16.40 14.04 0.51
N TYR A 227 -16.65 12.99 1.30
CA TYR A 227 -17.15 11.69 0.85
C TYR A 227 -18.51 11.33 1.48
N PRO A 228 -19.62 12.00 1.11
CA PRO A 228 -20.93 11.73 1.70
C PRO A 228 -21.37 10.27 1.49
N GLY A 229 -21.81 9.64 2.58
CA GLY A 229 -22.26 8.24 2.57
C GLY A 229 -21.13 7.21 2.48
N ALA A 230 -19.86 7.63 2.48
CA ALA A 230 -18.73 6.72 2.56
C ALA A 230 -18.27 6.53 4.02
N SER A 231 -17.71 5.35 4.31
CA SER A 231 -17.08 4.99 5.58
C SER A 231 -15.60 4.74 5.37
N PHE A 232 -14.78 5.19 6.31
CA PHE A 232 -13.31 5.06 6.25
C PHE A 232 -12.80 4.35 7.50
N ALA A 233 -11.90 3.40 7.30
CA ALA A 233 -11.06 2.82 8.34
C ALA A 233 -9.61 3.17 8.06
N LEU A 234 -8.94 3.79 9.04
CA LEU A 234 -7.50 4.05 9.00
C LEU A 234 -6.81 3.01 9.89
N VAL A 235 -6.00 2.14 9.29
CA VAL A 235 -5.34 1.02 9.99
C VAL A 235 -3.91 1.41 10.35
N ASP A 236 -3.59 1.32 11.64
CA ASP A 236 -2.25 1.59 12.17
C ASP A 236 -1.45 0.29 12.31
N LEU A 237 -0.58 0.05 11.34
CA LEU A 237 0.26 -1.14 11.32
C LEU A 237 1.40 -1.08 12.33
N GLY A 238 1.90 0.12 12.65
CA GLY A 238 2.99 0.29 13.62
C GLY A 238 2.58 -0.19 15.01
N ARG A 239 1.32 0.03 15.39
CA ARG A 239 0.74 -0.45 16.65
C ARG A 239 0.58 -1.97 16.75
N LEU A 240 0.63 -2.70 15.64
CA LEU A 240 0.53 -4.16 15.63
C LEU A 240 1.88 -4.85 15.89
N VAL A 241 2.98 -4.16 15.58
CA VAL A 241 4.36 -4.67 15.71
C VAL A 241 5.12 -4.08 16.88
N GLY A 242 4.63 -2.99 17.49
CA GLY A 242 5.20 -2.39 18.69
C GLY A 242 4.34 -2.67 19.93
N CYS A 243 4.92 -3.34 20.94
CA CYS A 243 4.50 -3.04 22.31
C CYS A 243 4.88 -1.58 22.58
N SER A 244 3.95 -0.81 23.14
CA SER A 244 4.20 0.54 23.63
C SER A 244 5.48 0.56 24.46
N ALA A 245 6.42 1.43 24.11
CA ALA A 245 7.39 1.91 25.09
C ALA A 245 6.70 2.96 25.97
#